data_AF-A0A816CMQ0-F1
#
_entry.id   AF-A0A816CMQ0-F1
#
_cell.length_a   1.000
_cell.length_b   1.000
_cell.length_c   1.000
_cell.angle_alpha   90.00
_cell.angle_beta   90.00
_cell.angle_gamma   90.00
#
_symmetry.space_group_name_H-M   'P 1'
#
loop_
_entity.id
_entity.type
_entity.pdbx_description
1 polymer ?
#
loop_
_entity_poly.entity_id
_entity_poly.type
_entity_poly.pdbx_seq_one_letter_code
_entity_poly.pdbx_strand_id
1 'polypeptide(L)'
;MIESEDSSGTARLREELAKYREQHTELVKCFDILNEKSKREKIESFEDLEKSKKKETKTVLVNLAQLTKPTPLEGINIGLFGLTSTGTSTIINSLFGQNVADTGFGETTTKITPYNGIIFTL
;
A
#
# COMPACT_ATOMS: atom_id res chain seq x y z
N MET A 1 -37.12 -7.72 -37.27
CA MET A 1 -37.14 -6.93 -36.03
C MET A 1 -36.04 -7.45 -35.13
N ILE A 2 -34.85 -6.87 -35.21
CA ILE A 2 -33.74 -7.15 -34.28
C ILE A 2 -33.24 -5.77 -33.88
N GLU A 3 -33.97 -5.14 -32.97
CA GLU A 3 -33.57 -3.89 -32.33
C GLU A 3 -33.54 -4.13 -30.82
N SER A 4 -32.51 -3.59 -30.18
CA SER A 4 -32.57 -2.89 -28.89
C SER A 4 -31.89 -3.43 -27.63
N GLU A 5 -31.13 -4.53 -27.63
CA GLU A 5 -30.41 -4.95 -26.41
C GLU A 5 -28.92 -4.52 -26.34
N ASP A 6 -28.25 -4.27 -27.47
CA ASP A 6 -26.80 -3.96 -27.49
C ASP A 6 -26.45 -2.47 -27.26
N SER A 7 -27.43 -1.55 -27.35
CA SER A 7 -27.17 -0.11 -27.19
C SER A 7 -26.93 0.30 -25.73
N SER A 8 -27.54 -0.42 -24.78
CA SER A 8 -27.41 -0.14 -23.35
C SER A 8 -26.04 -0.53 -22.79
N GLY A 9 -25.54 -1.71 -23.18
CA GLY A 9 -24.21 -2.19 -22.77
C GLY A 9 -23.08 -1.34 -23.37
N THR A 10 -23.19 -0.99 -24.66
CA THR A 10 -22.21 -0.13 -25.34
C THR A 10 -22.22 1.30 -24.81
N ALA A 11 -23.37 1.84 -24.38
CA ALA A 11 -23.46 3.14 -23.72
C ALA A 11 -22.77 3.14 -22.34
N ARG A 12 -23.01 2.12 -21.51
CA ARG A 12 -22.36 1.97 -20.20
C ARG A 12 -20.84 1.83 -20.31
N LEU A 13 -20.37 1.01 -21.24
CA LEU A 13 -18.94 0.83 -21.51
C LEU A 13 -18.26 2.13 -21.96
N ARG A 14 -18.94 2.95 -22.77
CA ARG A 14 -18.42 4.26 -23.20
C ARG A 14 -18.34 5.26 -22.05
N GLU A 15 -19.33 5.26 -21.17
CA GLU A 15 -19.33 6.12 -19.98
C GLU A 15 -18.22 5.72 -19.00
N GLU A 16 -18.01 4.42 -18.80
CA GLU A 16 -16.95 3.88 -17.95
C GLU A 16 -15.55 4.16 -18.54
N LEU A 17 -15.38 4.02 -19.86
CA LEU A 17 -14.17 4.42 -20.58
C LEU A 17 -13.90 5.93 -20.47
N ALA A 18 -14.92 6.77 -20.53
CA ALA A 18 -14.78 8.22 -20.39
C ALA A 18 -14.30 8.58 -18.97
N LYS A 19 -14.92 8.02 -17.93
CA LYS A 19 -14.50 8.20 -16.53
C LYS A 19 -13.09 7.70 -16.29
N TYR A 20 -12.74 6.53 -16.85
CA TYR A 20 -11.40 5.97 -16.73
C TYR A 20 -10.34 6.85 -17.41
N ARG A 21 -10.65 7.40 -18.59
CA ARG A 21 -9.77 8.31 -19.32
C ARG A 21 -9.58 9.63 -18.57
N GLU A 22 -10.62 10.16 -17.95
CA GLU A 22 -10.55 11.38 -17.15
C GLU A 22 -9.62 11.19 -15.93
N GLN A 23 -9.84 10.11 -15.17
CA GLN A 23 -8.97 9.74 -14.04
C GLN A 23 -7.52 9.49 -14.47
N HIS A 24 -7.30 8.82 -15.60
CA HIS A 24 -5.96 8.63 -16.16
C HIS A 24 -5.30 9.93 -16.61
N THR A 25 -6.07 10.86 -17.18
CA THR A 25 -5.53 12.13 -17.66
C THR A 25 -5.03 12.99 -16.50
N GLU A 26 -5.73 12.98 -15.37
CA GLU A 26 -5.28 13.66 -14.15
C GLU A 26 -4.02 12.99 -13.57
N LEU A 27 -4.00 11.65 -13.54
CA LEU A 27 -2.84 10.88 -13.06
C LEU A 27 -1.58 11.16 -13.88
N VAL A 28 -1.70 11.16 -15.21
CA VAL A 28 -0.60 11.44 -16.14
C VAL A 28 -0.10 12.87 -15.97
N LYS A 29 -0.99 13.86 -15.84
CA LYS A 29 -0.60 15.25 -15.57
C LYS A 29 0.17 15.38 -14.25
N CYS A 30 -0.31 14.73 -13.18
CA CYS A 30 0.37 14.74 -11.90
C CYS A 30 1.74 14.04 -11.98
N PHE A 31 1.84 12.96 -12.74
CA PHE A 31 3.10 12.24 -12.96
C PHE A 31 4.09 13.08 -13.76
N ASP A 32 3.66 13.77 -14.81
CA ASP A 32 4.52 14.64 -15.62
C ASP A 32 5.05 15.82 -14.80
N ILE A 33 4.21 16.44 -13.96
CA ILE A 33 4.63 17.50 -13.03
C ILE A 33 5.67 16.96 -12.04
N LEU A 34 5.45 15.76 -11.49
CA LEU A 34 6.41 15.15 -10.56
C LEU A 34 7.73 14.80 -11.28
N ASN A 35 7.67 14.28 -12.51
CA ASN A 35 8.83 13.90 -13.30
C ASN A 35 9.67 15.13 -13.68
N GLU A 36 9.01 16.24 -14.08
CA GLU A 36 9.69 17.50 -14.31
C GLU A 36 10.35 18.05 -13.02
N LYS A 37 9.65 17.99 -11.89
CA LYS A 37 10.22 18.40 -10.59
C LYS A 37 11.42 17.53 -10.20
N SER A 38 11.31 16.21 -10.37
CA SER A 38 12.38 15.25 -10.07
C SER A 38 13.62 15.48 -10.95
N LYS A 39 13.43 15.74 -12.25
CA LYS A 39 14.51 16.05 -13.20
C LYS A 39 15.20 17.39 -12.88
N ARG A 40 14.42 18.43 -12.56
CA ARG A 40 14.97 19.75 -12.17
C ARG A 40 15.76 19.67 -10.87
N GLU A 41 15.38 18.78 -9.96
CA GLU A 41 16.00 18.65 -8.63
C GLU A 41 17.05 17.53 -8.55
N LYS A 42 17.37 16.84 -9.66
CA LYS A 42 18.31 15.69 -9.73
C LYS A 42 18.06 14.65 -8.63
N ILE A 43 16.79 14.36 -8.38
CA ILE A 43 16.38 13.34 -7.45
C ILE A 43 16.39 12.01 -8.20
N GLU A 44 17.43 11.22 -7.99
CA GLU A 44 17.63 9.91 -8.65
C GLU A 44 17.16 8.74 -7.77
N SER A 45 16.91 8.98 -6.48
CA SER A 45 16.53 7.95 -5.50
C SER A 45 15.48 8.44 -4.48
N PHE A 46 14.68 7.51 -3.95
CA PHE A 46 13.77 7.74 -2.81
C PHE A 46 14.51 8.22 -1.55
N GLU A 47 15.79 7.87 -1.39
CA GLU A 47 16.64 8.31 -0.28
C GLU A 47 17.02 9.80 -0.38
N ASP A 48 17.06 10.35 -1.59
CA ASP A 48 17.34 11.78 -1.82
C ASP A 48 16.10 12.64 -1.55
N LEU A 49 14.90 12.10 -1.76
CA LEU A 49 13.63 12.74 -1.41
C LEU A 49 13.47 12.91 0.10
N GLU A 50 13.90 11.93 0.89
CA GLU A 50 13.80 11.97 2.34
C GLU A 50 14.73 13.02 2.95
N LYS A 51 15.92 13.21 2.37
CA LYS A 51 16.87 14.27 2.72
C LYS A 51 16.40 15.66 2.27
N SER A 52 15.62 15.73 1.19
CA SER A 52 15.05 17.00 0.71
C SER A 52 13.94 17.48 1.66
N LYS A 53 14.19 18.59 2.37
CA LYS A 53 13.25 19.21 3.34
C LYS A 53 12.00 19.84 2.71
N LYS A 54 11.76 19.68 1.41
CA LYS A 54 10.69 20.40 0.70
C LYS A 54 9.35 19.67 0.85
N LYS A 55 8.48 20.26 1.66
CA LYS A 55 7.11 19.83 1.94
C LYS A 55 6.28 19.59 0.66
N GLU A 56 6.58 20.35 -0.39
CA GLU A 56 5.85 20.32 -1.67
C GLU A 56 6.01 19.01 -2.46
N THR A 57 7.21 18.44 -2.53
CA THR A 57 7.45 17.18 -3.26
C THR A 57 6.77 16.01 -2.54
N LYS A 58 6.77 16.03 -1.20
CA LYS A 58 6.01 15.07 -0.37
C LYS A 58 4.51 15.17 -0.61
N THR A 59 3.95 16.38 -0.73
CA THR A 59 2.52 16.54 -1.01
C THR A 59 2.12 16.01 -2.39
N VAL A 60 2.96 16.19 -3.42
CA VAL A 60 2.68 15.65 -4.76
C VAL A 60 2.75 14.12 -4.77
N LEU A 61 3.70 13.52 -4.05
CA LEU A 61 3.79 12.07 -3.88
C LEU A 61 2.59 11.48 -3.14
N VAL A 62 2.13 12.15 -2.07
CA VAL A 62 0.94 11.73 -1.33
C VAL A 62 -0.30 11.79 -2.22
N ASN A 63 -0.46 12.85 -3.02
CA ASN A 63 -1.57 12.97 -3.96
C ASN A 63 -1.53 11.88 -5.05
N LEU A 64 -0.35 11.56 -5.59
CA LEU A 64 -0.19 10.44 -6.53
C LEU A 64 -0.50 9.09 -5.89
N ALA A 65 -0.06 8.86 -4.65
CA ALA A 65 -0.37 7.65 -3.90
C ALA A 65 -1.88 7.51 -3.63
N GLN A 66 -2.59 8.62 -3.43
CA GLN A 66 -4.05 8.62 -3.23
C GLN A 66 -4.84 8.38 -4.53
N LEU A 67 -4.31 8.81 -5.67
CA LEU A 67 -4.95 8.64 -6.98
C LEU A 67 -4.66 7.27 -7.62
N THR A 68 -3.65 6.57 -7.15
CA THR A 68 -3.33 5.21 -7.62
C THR A 68 -4.20 4.18 -6.90
N LYS A 69 -4.65 3.14 -7.61
CA LYS A 69 -5.33 2.02 -6.97
C LYS A 69 -4.35 1.37 -5.98
N PRO A 70 -4.74 1.19 -4.70
CA PRO A 70 -3.88 0.52 -3.73
C PRO A 70 -3.57 -0.88 -4.24
N THR A 71 -2.29 -1.24 -4.27
CA THR A 71 -1.87 -2.60 -4.57
C THR A 71 -2.54 -3.53 -3.56
N PRO A 72 -3.29 -4.55 -4.00
CA PRO A 72 -3.89 -5.50 -3.07
C PRO A 72 -2.78 -6.19 -2.30
N LEU A 73 -2.76 -6.03 -0.97
CA LEU A 73 -1.93 -6.83 -0.10
C LEU A 73 -2.57 -8.22 -0.05
N GLU A 74 -1.94 -9.20 -0.68
CA GLU A 74 -2.36 -10.60 -0.59
C GLU A 74 -2.02 -11.12 0.81
N GLY A 75 -3.05 -11.55 1.56
CA GLY A 75 -2.90 -12.13 2.89
C GLY A 75 -3.63 -11.39 4.01
N ILE A 76 -3.59 -11.97 5.21
CA ILE A 76 -4.20 -11.40 6.42
C ILE A 76 -3.07 -10.91 7.32
N ASN A 77 -3.10 -9.62 7.65
CA ASN A 77 -2.17 -9.03 8.62
C ASN A 77 -2.83 -9.05 10.01
N ILE A 78 -2.17 -9.67 10.99
CA ILE A 78 -2.64 -9.72 12.38
C ILE A 78 -1.63 -8.98 13.26
N GLY A 79 -2.11 -7.98 14.01
CA GLY A 79 -1.32 -7.27 15.00
C GLY A 79 -1.69 -7.72 16.41
N LEU A 80 -0.68 -8.06 17.23
CA LEU A 80 -0.86 -8.35 18.65
C LEU A 80 -0.27 -7.21 19.48
N PHE A 81 -1.07 -6.67 20.40
CA PHE A 81 -0.68 -5.60 21.30
C PHE A 81 -0.97 -6.01 22.74
N GLY A 82 -0.06 -5.66 23.64
CA GLY A 82 -0.20 -5.95 25.06
C GLY A 82 0.93 -5.31 25.85
N LEU A 83 0.75 -5.16 27.16
CA LEU A 83 1.81 -4.72 28.06
C LEU A 83 2.95 -5.76 28.10
N THR A 84 4.15 -5.35 28.47
CA THR A 84 5.27 -6.29 28.67
C THR A 84 4.88 -7.40 29.65
N SER A 85 5.34 -8.63 29.41
CA SER A 85 5.05 -9.81 30.24
C SER A 85 3.59 -10.30 30.21
N THR A 86 2.76 -9.85 29.27
CA THR A 86 1.37 -10.36 29.08
C THR A 86 1.28 -11.60 28.21
N GLY A 87 2.41 -12.16 27.78
CA GLY A 87 2.45 -13.39 26.97
C GLY A 87 2.19 -13.20 25.48
N THR A 88 2.31 -11.97 24.95
CA THR A 88 2.17 -11.69 23.50
C THR A 88 3.10 -12.55 22.65
N SER A 89 4.40 -12.65 23.01
CA SER A 89 5.36 -13.53 22.32
C SER A 89 4.99 -15.02 22.43
N THR A 90 4.39 -15.45 23.54
CA THR A 90 3.92 -16.83 23.74
C THR A 90 2.74 -17.15 22.82
N ILE A 91 1.82 -16.20 22.63
CA ILE A 91 0.69 -16.35 21.70
C ILE A 91 1.21 -16.42 20.27
N ILE A 92 2.18 -15.58 19.89
CA ILE A 92 2.82 -15.63 18.57
C ILE A 92 3.44 -17.02 18.35
N ASN A 93 4.26 -17.53 19.26
CA ASN A 93 4.87 -18.86 19.10
C ASN A 93 3.82 -19.98 18.97
N SER A 94 2.73 -19.88 19.72
CA SER A 94 1.60 -20.82 19.62
C SER A 94 0.93 -20.78 18.24
N LEU A 95 0.73 -19.58 17.68
CA LEU A 95 0.15 -19.40 16.34
C LEU A 95 1.04 -19.99 15.23
N PHE A 96 2.36 -19.88 15.39
CA PHE A 96 3.33 -20.41 14.43
C PHE A 96 3.68 -21.89 14.65
N GLY A 97 3.30 -22.48 15.78
CA GLY A 97 3.67 -23.86 16.17
C GLY A 97 5.16 -24.05 16.41
N GLN A 98 5.94 -22.97 16.45
CA GLN A 98 7.38 -22.96 16.64
C GLN A 98 7.80 -21.68 17.39
N ASN A 99 8.97 -21.70 18.03
CA ASN A 99 9.49 -20.54 18.74
C ASN A 99 10.09 -19.53 17.75
N VAL A 100 9.29 -18.56 17.30
CA VAL A 100 9.70 -17.47 16.40
C VAL A 100 9.98 -16.15 17.13
N ALA A 101 9.31 -15.91 18.26
CA ALA A 101 9.44 -14.73 19.09
C ALA A 101 10.13 -15.10 20.40
N ASP A 102 11.07 -14.25 20.84
CA ASP A 102 11.75 -14.44 22.12
C ASP A 102 10.75 -14.33 23.28
N THR A 103 10.81 -15.32 24.18
CA THR A 103 9.97 -15.42 25.37
C THR A 103 10.85 -15.65 26.58
N GLY A 104 10.60 -14.91 27.67
CA GLY A 104 11.33 -15.12 28.92
C GLY A 104 11.23 -13.95 29.88
N PHE A 105 11.61 -14.18 31.13
CA PHE A 105 11.73 -13.10 32.11
C PHE A 105 12.94 -12.22 31.75
N GLY A 106 12.70 -10.95 31.45
CA GLY A 106 13.73 -10.00 31.01
C GLY A 106 13.79 -9.79 29.49
N GLU A 107 13.14 -10.64 28.69
CA GLU A 107 13.01 -10.45 27.25
C GLU A 107 11.92 -9.43 26.95
N THR A 108 12.29 -8.28 26.38
CA THR A 108 11.35 -7.22 26.00
C THR A 108 11.55 -6.85 24.55
N THR A 109 10.57 -7.19 23.72
CA THR A 109 10.52 -6.73 22.33
C THR A 109 10.25 -5.22 22.30
N THR A 110 11.30 -4.43 22.05
CA THR A 110 11.25 -2.96 22.07
C THR A 110 10.82 -2.35 20.75
N LYS A 111 10.78 -3.15 19.67
CA LYS A 111 10.46 -2.70 18.32
C LYS A 111 9.37 -3.58 17.71
N ILE A 112 8.52 -2.98 16.89
CA ILE A 112 7.54 -3.72 16.09
C ILE A 112 8.32 -4.72 15.22
N THR A 113 8.07 -6.01 15.44
CA THR A 113 8.76 -7.09 14.75
C THR A 113 7.75 -7.83 13.88
N PRO A 114 7.90 -7.80 12.54
CA PRO A 114 7.03 -8.53 11.64
C PRO A 114 7.44 -10.01 11.59
N TYR A 115 6.45 -10.90 11.61
CA TYR A 115 6.64 -12.34 11.39
C TYR A 115 5.85 -12.74 10.13
N ASN A 116 6.53 -13.30 9.13
CA ASN A 116 5.88 -13.73 7.90
C ASN A 116 5.01 -14.96 8.19
N GLY A 117 3.71 -14.85 7.97
CA GLY A 117 2.78 -15.95 8.15
C GLY A 117 3.17 -17.16 7.31
N ILE A 118 3.04 -18.36 7.89
CA ILE A 118 3.12 -19.61 7.14
C ILE A 118 1.75 -19.79 6.50
N ILE A 119 1.67 -19.72 5.17
CA ILE A 119 0.41 -19.92 4.44
C ILE A 119 0.00 -21.38 4.65
N PHE A 120 -1.00 -21.61 5.51
CA PHE A 120 -1.73 -22.88 5.50
C PHE A 120 -2.68 -22.86 4.31
N THR A 121 -2.31 -23.60 3.27
CA THR A 121 -3.27 -24.04 2.25
C THR A 121 -4.05 -25.20 2.86
N LEU A 122 -5.35 -25.01 3.07
CA LEU A 122 -6.30 -26.08 3.40
C LEU A 122 -6.63 -26.88 2.14
#